data_AF-A0A4Y8N4B2-F1
#
_entry.id   AF-A0A4Y8N4B2-F1
#
_cell.length_a   1.000
_cell.length_b   1.000
_cell.length_c   1.000
_cell.angle_alpha   90.00
_cell.angle_beta   90.00
_cell.angle_gamma   90.00
#
_symmetry.space_group_name_H-M   'P 1'
#
loop_
_entity.id
_entity.type
_entity.pdbx_description
1 polymer ?
#
loop_
_entity_poly.entity_id
_entity_poly.type
_entity_poly.pdbx_seq_one_letter_code
_entity_poly.pdbx_strand_id
1 'polypeptide(L)'
;MEPLKSALDLLAPGWVGSIIGIVGVVAAVITYFLTRQRSRFAYRTSGERLLGLTTEGLPPDITVQYRGQEIPRLTRTLVVFWNDGEKSVSGEDVVGSDPLRLRFADDARVLAATVLKQARNVCQVQARHNLAEPTDVEITFAFLDKNDGAVVEVLHTGKEREAAFLGTIKGFPKGLHDLGRLTWQLRSRALRSRSALSIILEPRKFGLLMAGVGLGIAALGIFAPPRRLEEMSAIPVRGPVFIVAIGGIYFLLGFAFLFLTRRRYPKAIHIDELD
;
A
#
# COMPACT_ATOMS: atom_id res chain seq x y z
N MET A 1 -15.08 49.18 -23.03
CA MET A 1 -15.42 48.08 -23.99
C MET A 1 -14.18 47.27 -24.42
N GLU A 2 -12.98 47.85 -24.44
CA GLU A 2 -11.74 47.11 -24.74
C GLU A 2 -11.42 45.89 -23.84
N PRO A 3 -11.54 45.93 -22.50
CA PRO A 3 -11.15 44.77 -21.68
C PRO A 3 -12.08 43.56 -21.90
N LEU A 4 -13.34 43.80 -22.28
CA LEU A 4 -14.30 42.74 -22.59
C LEU A 4 -13.98 42.07 -23.95
N LYS A 5 -13.56 42.85 -24.94
CA LYS A 5 -13.08 42.32 -26.23
C LYS A 5 -11.80 41.52 -26.05
N SER A 6 -10.82 42.02 -25.29
CA SER A 6 -9.58 41.28 -24.99
C SER A 6 -9.85 39.98 -24.22
N ALA A 7 -10.82 39.95 -23.30
CA ALA A 7 -11.23 38.72 -22.61
C ALA A 7 -11.92 37.73 -23.56
N LEU A 8 -12.76 38.21 -24.48
CA LEU A 8 -13.43 37.38 -25.49
C LEU A 8 -12.43 36.82 -26.52
N ASP A 9 -11.45 37.62 -26.96
CA ASP A 9 -10.39 37.20 -27.88
C ASP A 9 -9.41 36.20 -27.21
N LEU A 10 -9.26 36.26 -25.88
CA LEU A 10 -8.54 35.26 -25.09
C LEU A 10 -9.30 33.92 -25.00
N LEU A 11 -10.63 33.94 -24.96
CA LEU A 11 -11.51 32.76 -24.85
C LEU A 11 -11.86 32.12 -26.22
N ALA A 12 -11.82 32.90 -27.30
CA ALA A 12 -12.14 32.49 -28.67
C ALA A 12 -11.25 31.40 -29.31
N PRO A 13 -9.95 31.24 -28.97
CA PRO A 13 -9.12 30.30 -29.71
C PRO A 13 -9.24 28.89 -29.13
N GLY A 14 -9.31 27.87 -30.01
CA GLY A 14 -9.55 26.47 -29.63
C GLY A 14 -8.58 25.85 -28.60
N TRP A 15 -7.44 26.49 -28.32
CA TRP A 15 -6.50 26.04 -27.28
C TRP A 15 -7.07 26.17 -25.85
N VAL A 16 -7.97 27.14 -25.59
CA VAL A 16 -8.62 27.28 -24.29
C VAL A 16 -9.52 26.09 -24.00
N GLY A 17 -10.30 25.67 -24.99
CA GLY A 17 -11.14 24.47 -24.91
C GLY A 17 -10.31 23.21 -24.63
N SER A 18 -9.13 23.07 -25.27
CA SER A 18 -8.23 21.94 -25.02
C SER A 18 -7.69 21.90 -23.59
N ILE A 19 -7.31 23.05 -23.01
CA ILE A 19 -6.83 23.11 -21.62
C ILE A 19 -7.96 22.76 -20.65
N ILE A 20 -9.14 23.36 -20.82
CA ILE A 20 -10.31 23.05 -19.99
C ILE A 20 -10.62 21.56 -20.08
N GLY A 21 -10.54 20.97 -21.28
CA GLY A 21 -10.69 19.53 -21.48
C GLY A 21 -9.67 18.69 -20.71
N ILE A 22 -8.38 19.00 -20.79
CA ILE A 22 -7.31 18.28 -20.08
C ILE A 22 -7.49 18.39 -18.57
N VAL A 23 -7.72 19.61 -18.06
CA VAL A 23 -7.95 19.84 -16.62
C VAL A 23 -9.19 19.07 -16.16
N GLY A 24 -10.26 19.09 -16.96
CA GLY A 24 -11.48 18.31 -16.71
C GLY A 24 -11.21 16.81 -16.62
N VAL A 25 -10.44 16.24 -17.54
CA VAL A 25 -10.05 14.81 -17.51
C VAL A 25 -9.19 14.49 -16.29
N VAL A 26 -8.18 15.30 -15.98
CA VAL A 26 -7.33 15.10 -14.79
C VAL A 26 -8.17 15.17 -13.52
N ALA A 27 -9.05 16.17 -13.40
CA ALA A 27 -9.97 16.30 -12.29
C ALA A 27 -10.90 15.09 -12.18
N ALA A 28 -11.49 14.63 -13.30
CA ALA A 28 -12.35 13.45 -13.34
C ALA A 28 -11.61 12.17 -12.91
N VAL A 29 -10.36 11.99 -13.32
CA VAL A 29 -9.53 10.86 -12.91
C VAL A 29 -9.25 10.95 -11.40
N ILE A 30 -8.81 12.10 -10.90
CA ILE A 30 -8.52 12.30 -9.48
C ILE A 30 -9.78 12.05 -8.64
N THR A 31 -10.92 12.63 -9.02
CA THR A 31 -12.18 12.45 -8.29
C THR A 31 -12.67 11.02 -8.35
N TYR A 32 -12.56 10.33 -9.49
CA TYR A 32 -12.88 8.91 -9.59
C TYR A 32 -12.07 8.06 -8.60
N PHE A 33 -10.76 8.31 -8.48
CA PHE A 33 -9.92 7.59 -7.52
C PHE A 33 -10.19 8.00 -6.06
N LEU A 34 -10.61 9.24 -5.81
CA LEU A 34 -10.98 9.72 -4.47
C LEU A 34 -12.33 9.19 -3.98
N THR A 35 -13.32 9.08 -4.87
CA THR A 35 -14.69 8.68 -4.52
C THR A 35 -14.90 7.17 -4.54
N ARG A 36 -13.99 6.43 -5.19
CA ARG A 36 -14.08 4.97 -5.27
C ARG A 36 -13.87 4.34 -3.89
N GLN A 37 -14.94 3.77 -3.34
CA GLN A 37 -14.90 3.01 -2.10
C GLN A 37 -14.72 1.51 -2.39
N ARG A 38 -13.52 0.97 -2.17
CA ARG A 38 -13.25 -0.47 -2.32
C ARG A 38 -13.31 -1.14 -0.95
N SER A 39 -13.91 -2.33 -0.91
CA SER A 39 -13.74 -3.27 0.19
C SER A 39 -12.61 -4.20 -0.18
N ARG A 40 -11.47 -4.09 0.50
CA ARG A 40 -10.31 -4.95 0.24
C ARG A 40 -9.57 -5.28 1.52
N PHE A 41 -9.50 -6.56 1.85
CA PHE A 41 -8.76 -7.05 3.01
C PHE A 41 -7.55 -7.81 2.47
N ALA A 42 -6.36 -7.45 2.91
CA ALA A 42 -5.12 -8.01 2.39
C ALA A 42 -4.31 -8.64 3.51
N TYR A 43 -3.56 -9.67 3.17
CA TYR A 43 -2.61 -10.27 4.08
C TYR A 43 -1.33 -10.73 3.36
N ARG A 44 -0.30 -10.95 4.16
CA ARG A 44 0.97 -11.57 3.78
C ARG A 44 1.44 -12.48 4.89
N THR A 45 2.10 -13.56 4.50
CA THR A 45 2.66 -14.53 5.44
C THR A 45 4.16 -14.66 5.22
N SER A 46 4.89 -14.96 6.29
CA SER A 46 6.26 -15.43 6.22
C SER A 46 6.53 -16.33 7.40
N GLY A 47 7.06 -17.51 7.11
CA GLY A 47 7.48 -18.43 8.15
C GLY A 47 8.96 -18.73 8.08
N GLU A 48 9.55 -18.81 9.25
CA GLU A 48 10.93 -19.16 9.51
C GLU A 48 10.95 -20.35 10.45
N ARG A 49 11.78 -21.35 10.15
CA ARG A 49 11.99 -22.46 11.06
C ARG A 49 13.08 -22.08 12.05
N LEU A 50 12.73 -22.07 13.33
CA LEU A 50 13.67 -21.74 14.41
C LEU A 50 14.47 -22.98 14.84
N LEU A 51 13.83 -24.15 14.93
CA LEU A 51 14.45 -25.41 15.35
C LEU A 51 13.91 -26.61 14.56
N GLY A 52 14.80 -27.55 14.21
CA GLY A 52 14.49 -28.80 13.50
C GLY A 52 14.95 -28.82 12.04
N LEU A 53 15.29 -30.00 11.51
CA LEU A 53 15.81 -30.17 10.14
C LEU A 53 14.71 -30.08 9.08
N THR A 54 15.11 -29.88 7.83
CA THR A 54 14.20 -29.64 6.71
C THR A 54 13.33 -30.84 6.36
N THR A 55 13.89 -32.03 6.50
CA THR A 55 13.32 -33.30 6.00
C THR A 55 12.99 -34.27 7.13
N GLU A 56 13.84 -34.31 8.14
CA GLU A 56 13.69 -35.17 9.33
C GLU A 56 13.57 -34.26 10.57
N GLY A 57 13.15 -34.81 11.71
CA GLY A 57 12.97 -34.04 12.95
C GLY A 57 14.28 -33.46 13.50
N LEU A 58 14.33 -33.32 14.82
CA LEU A 58 15.61 -33.10 15.50
C LEU A 58 16.41 -34.42 15.49
N PRO A 59 17.76 -34.37 15.52
CA PRO A 59 18.58 -35.56 15.77
C PRO A 59 18.13 -36.30 17.04
N PRO A 60 18.27 -37.64 17.12
CA PRO A 60 17.76 -38.44 18.23
C PRO A 60 18.34 -38.05 19.60
N ASP A 61 19.54 -37.46 19.62
CA ASP A 61 20.21 -37.00 20.84
C ASP A 61 19.74 -35.61 21.31
N ILE A 62 18.84 -34.95 20.55
CA ILE A 62 18.37 -33.60 20.83
C ILE A 62 16.86 -33.61 21.05
N THR A 63 16.46 -33.33 22.30
CA THR A 63 15.07 -33.10 22.65
C THR A 63 14.80 -31.60 22.80
N VAL A 64 13.74 -31.11 22.16
CA VAL A 64 13.24 -29.74 22.36
C VAL A 64 11.89 -29.83 23.04
N GLN A 65 11.70 -29.00 24.06
CA GLN A 65 10.44 -28.92 24.81
C GLN A 65 9.87 -27.51 24.78
N TYR A 66 8.54 -27.41 24.67
CA TYR A 66 7.79 -26.18 24.87
C TYR A 66 6.82 -26.38 26.02
N ARG A 67 6.99 -25.58 27.10
CA ARG A 67 6.19 -25.70 28.34
C ARG A 67 6.15 -27.13 28.91
N GLY A 68 7.29 -27.82 28.86
CA GLY A 68 7.44 -29.20 29.36
C GLY A 68 6.88 -30.29 28.44
N GLN A 69 6.37 -29.94 27.24
CA GLN A 69 5.95 -30.91 26.23
C GLN A 69 6.99 -31.01 25.13
N GLU A 70 7.40 -32.22 24.78
CA GLU A 70 8.32 -32.45 23.67
C GLU A 70 7.69 -32.03 22.34
N ILE A 71 8.47 -31.31 21.54
CA ILE A 71 8.09 -30.86 20.21
C ILE A 71 9.13 -31.32 19.18
N PRO A 72 8.70 -31.84 18.03
CA PRO A 72 9.62 -32.34 17.00
C PRO A 72 10.33 -31.21 16.24
N ARG A 73 9.79 -29.98 16.31
CA ARG A 73 10.29 -28.77 15.67
C ARG A 73 9.59 -27.53 16.20
N LEU A 74 10.22 -26.38 16.00
CA LEU A 74 9.66 -25.07 16.28
C LEU A 74 9.74 -24.19 15.02
N THR A 75 8.58 -23.82 14.50
CA THR A 75 8.42 -22.91 13.37
C THR A 75 7.71 -21.65 13.84
N ARG A 76 8.19 -20.48 13.39
CA ARG A 76 7.61 -19.17 13.64
C ARG A 76 6.99 -18.68 12.33
N THR A 77 5.70 -18.35 12.35
CA THR A 77 5.01 -17.73 11.22
C THR A 77 4.50 -16.37 11.61
N LEU A 78 4.91 -15.36 10.86
CA LEU A 78 4.41 -13.99 10.92
C LEU A 78 3.32 -13.81 9.87
N VAL A 79 2.16 -13.35 10.30
CA VAL A 79 1.07 -12.96 9.42
C VAL A 79 0.78 -11.48 9.64
N VAL A 80 0.87 -10.72 8.55
CA VAL A 80 0.51 -9.31 8.53
C VAL A 80 -0.79 -9.19 7.74
N PHE A 81 -1.81 -8.61 8.35
CA PHE A 81 -3.07 -8.35 7.68
C PHE A 81 -3.54 -6.92 7.92
N TRP A 82 -4.26 -6.37 6.95
CA TRP A 82 -4.79 -5.01 7.03
C TRP A 82 -5.96 -4.80 6.08
N ASN A 83 -6.73 -3.76 6.37
CA ASN A 83 -7.71 -3.21 5.46
C ASN A 83 -7.01 -2.36 4.38
N ASP A 84 -6.90 -2.90 3.17
CA ASP A 84 -6.36 -2.23 1.97
C ASP A 84 -7.45 -1.45 1.19
N GLY A 85 -8.69 -1.46 1.70
CA GLY A 85 -9.83 -0.75 1.15
C GLY A 85 -10.05 0.64 1.74
N GLU A 86 -11.08 1.33 1.25
CA GLU A 86 -11.52 2.63 1.77
C GLU A 86 -12.62 2.50 2.83
N LYS A 87 -13.39 1.42 2.81
CA LYS A 87 -14.48 1.19 3.77
C LYS A 87 -13.94 0.60 5.06
N SER A 88 -14.38 1.12 6.20
CA SER A 88 -14.12 0.50 7.50
C SER A 88 -14.71 -0.90 7.54
N VAL A 89 -14.04 -1.81 8.22
CA VAL A 89 -14.47 -3.19 8.43
C VAL A 89 -14.80 -3.37 9.90
N SER A 90 -16.05 -3.69 10.22
CA SER A 90 -16.43 -4.04 11.58
C SER A 90 -16.09 -5.50 11.85
N GLY A 91 -15.70 -5.83 13.09
CA GLY A 91 -15.61 -7.22 13.53
C GLY A 91 -16.95 -7.96 13.42
N GLU A 92 -18.06 -7.24 13.54
CA GLU A 92 -19.42 -7.77 13.38
C GLU A 92 -19.78 -8.15 11.93
N ASP A 93 -18.98 -7.67 10.97
CA ASP A 93 -19.12 -8.06 9.55
C ASP A 93 -18.52 -9.44 9.28
N VAL A 94 -17.74 -10.00 10.21
CA VAL A 94 -17.23 -11.37 10.12
C VAL A 94 -18.38 -12.36 10.27
N VAL A 95 -18.47 -13.31 9.34
CA VAL A 95 -19.54 -14.32 9.34
C VAL A 95 -19.23 -15.39 10.38
N GLY A 96 -20.06 -15.50 11.42
CA GLY A 96 -19.81 -16.43 12.54
C GLY A 96 -19.73 -17.92 12.14
N SER A 97 -20.35 -18.34 11.04
CA SER A 97 -20.23 -19.70 10.51
C SER A 97 -18.93 -19.96 9.74
N ASP A 98 -18.20 -18.91 9.38
CA ASP A 98 -16.87 -19.00 8.74
C ASP A 98 -15.97 -17.88 9.30
N PRO A 99 -15.54 -18.01 10.56
CA PRO A 99 -14.78 -16.98 11.26
C PRO A 99 -13.41 -16.79 10.63
N LEU A 100 -12.86 -15.59 10.83
CA LEU A 100 -11.49 -15.28 10.40
C LEU A 100 -10.49 -16.10 11.18
N ARG A 101 -9.67 -16.87 10.48
CA ARG A 101 -8.68 -17.74 11.09
C ARG A 101 -7.46 -17.95 10.22
N LEU A 102 -6.33 -18.16 10.87
CA LEU A 102 -5.12 -18.68 10.26
C LEU A 102 -5.16 -20.20 10.39
N ARG A 103 -5.19 -20.90 9.25
CA ARG A 103 -5.14 -22.36 9.21
C ARG A 103 -3.75 -22.83 8.79
N PHE A 104 -3.16 -23.67 9.63
CA PHE A 104 -1.91 -24.36 9.35
C PHE A 104 -2.18 -25.74 8.74
N ALA A 105 -1.15 -26.36 8.18
CA ALA A 105 -1.25 -27.73 7.66
C ALA A 105 -1.67 -28.71 8.77
N ASP A 106 -2.31 -29.82 8.39
CA ASP A 106 -2.91 -30.75 9.35
C ASP A 106 -1.87 -31.46 10.26
N ASP A 107 -0.58 -31.43 9.90
CA ASP A 107 0.53 -31.93 10.71
C ASP A 107 1.03 -30.90 11.76
N ALA A 108 0.52 -29.67 11.70
CA ALA A 108 0.91 -28.59 12.59
C ALA A 108 0.11 -28.60 13.89
N ARG A 109 0.81 -28.33 14.98
CA ARG A 109 0.20 -27.95 16.26
C ARG A 109 0.64 -26.54 16.59
N VAL A 110 -0.33 -25.64 16.78
CA VAL A 110 -0.11 -24.28 17.28
C VAL A 110 0.24 -24.36 18.77
N LEU A 111 1.34 -23.72 19.11
CA LEU A 111 1.92 -23.65 20.46
C LEU A 111 1.63 -22.31 21.14
N ALA A 112 1.62 -21.23 20.35
CA ALA A 112 1.35 -19.88 20.82
C ALA A 112 0.87 -19.01 19.65
N ALA A 113 0.02 -18.04 19.94
CA ALA A 113 -0.37 -16.98 19.02
C ALA A 113 -0.33 -15.65 19.77
N THR A 114 0.39 -14.67 19.22
CA THR A 114 0.67 -13.39 19.88
C THR A 114 0.49 -12.25 18.87
N VAL A 115 -0.25 -11.20 19.25
CA VAL A 115 -0.31 -9.96 18.46
C VAL A 115 0.93 -9.13 18.79
N LEU A 116 1.89 -9.09 17.86
CA LEU A 116 3.13 -8.32 18.05
C LEU A 116 2.90 -6.82 17.92
N LYS A 117 2.04 -6.43 16.98
CA LYS A 117 1.73 -5.02 16.71
C LYS A 117 0.35 -4.87 16.12
N GLN A 118 -0.31 -3.78 16.45
CA GLN A 118 -1.55 -3.34 15.82
C GLN A 118 -1.44 -1.86 15.47
N ALA A 119 -2.13 -1.43 14.42
CA ALA A 119 -2.08 -0.03 13.96
C ALA A 119 -2.55 0.94 15.05
N ARG A 120 -3.64 0.58 15.75
CA ARG A 120 -4.24 1.37 16.83
C ARG A 120 -4.77 0.45 17.92
N ASN A 121 -4.62 0.83 19.19
CA ASN A 121 -5.09 -0.01 20.30
C ASN A 121 -6.60 -0.19 20.35
N VAL A 122 -7.35 0.77 19.84
CA VAL A 122 -8.82 0.72 19.75
C VAL A 122 -9.35 -0.33 18.77
N CYS A 123 -8.50 -0.84 17.85
CA CYS A 123 -8.89 -1.93 16.95
C CYS A 123 -9.06 -3.25 17.69
N GLN A 124 -8.51 -3.38 18.91
CA GLN A 124 -8.64 -4.54 19.79
C GLN A 124 -8.40 -5.88 19.08
N VAL A 125 -7.31 -5.97 18.31
CA VAL A 125 -6.99 -7.20 17.58
C VAL A 125 -6.58 -8.29 18.57
N GLN A 126 -7.12 -9.49 18.41
CA GLN A 126 -6.80 -10.65 19.22
C GLN A 126 -6.55 -11.86 18.32
N ALA A 127 -5.58 -12.68 18.73
CA ALA A 127 -5.29 -13.97 18.13
C ALA A 127 -5.41 -15.05 19.20
N ARG A 128 -6.32 -16.00 19.01
CA ARG A 128 -6.60 -17.07 19.98
C ARG A 128 -6.47 -18.41 19.29
N HIS A 129 -5.70 -19.33 19.86
CA HIS A 129 -5.67 -20.72 19.40
C HIS A 129 -6.49 -21.56 20.38
N ASN A 130 -7.25 -22.52 19.84
CA ASN A 130 -8.03 -23.45 20.65
C ASN A 130 -7.32 -24.79 20.72
N LEU A 131 -7.29 -25.42 21.89
CA LEU A 131 -6.74 -26.78 22.04
C LEU A 131 -7.58 -27.83 21.30
N ALA A 132 -8.88 -27.57 21.07
CA ALA A 132 -9.75 -28.46 20.29
C ALA A 132 -9.44 -28.42 18.79
N GLU A 133 -8.90 -27.31 18.29
CA GLU A 133 -8.53 -27.12 16.88
C GLU A 133 -7.04 -26.74 16.80
N PRO A 134 -6.14 -27.72 16.94
CA PRO A 134 -4.71 -27.46 17.14
C PRO A 134 -4.03 -26.81 15.94
N THR A 135 -4.67 -26.77 14.78
CA THR A 135 -4.16 -26.21 13.53
C THR A 135 -4.62 -24.78 13.26
N ASP A 136 -5.58 -24.27 14.03
CA ASP A 136 -6.30 -23.05 13.70
C ASP A 136 -6.06 -21.96 14.77
N VAL A 137 -5.87 -20.73 14.31
CA VAL A 137 -5.79 -19.53 15.15
C VAL A 137 -6.89 -18.58 14.74
N GLU A 138 -7.87 -18.40 15.60
CA GLU A 138 -8.96 -17.44 15.43
C GLU A 138 -8.44 -16.01 15.55
N ILE A 139 -8.85 -15.15 14.62
CA ILE A 139 -8.51 -13.73 14.56
C ILE A 139 -9.78 -12.92 14.76
N THR A 140 -9.78 -12.05 15.78
CA THR A 140 -10.89 -11.13 16.06
C THR A 140 -10.38 -9.71 16.21
N PHE A 141 -11.26 -8.73 15.98
CA PHE A 141 -10.98 -7.31 16.12
C PHE A 141 -12.29 -6.55 16.30
N ALA A 142 -12.24 -5.33 16.85
CA ALA A 142 -13.40 -4.45 16.95
C ALA A 142 -13.72 -3.81 15.59
N PHE A 143 -12.75 -3.15 14.97
CA PHE A 143 -12.87 -2.58 13.64
C PHE A 143 -11.49 -2.29 13.02
N LEU A 144 -11.44 -2.16 11.70
CA LEU A 144 -10.25 -1.80 10.93
C LEU A 144 -10.61 -0.75 9.87
N ASP A 145 -10.17 0.50 10.07
CA ASP A 145 -10.27 1.53 9.04
C ASP A 145 -9.21 1.32 7.95
N LYS A 146 -9.25 2.14 6.91
CA LYS A 146 -8.25 2.13 5.84
C LYS A 146 -6.83 2.17 6.43
N ASN A 147 -6.02 1.19 6.03
CA ASN A 147 -4.65 0.96 6.49
C ASN A 147 -4.48 0.47 7.93
N ASP A 148 -5.55 0.19 8.68
CA ASP A 148 -5.41 -0.51 9.94
C ASP A 148 -5.25 -2.00 9.75
N GLY A 149 -4.57 -2.61 10.72
CA GLY A 149 -4.28 -4.03 10.70
C GLY A 149 -3.36 -4.40 11.86
N ALA A 150 -2.83 -5.61 11.80
CA ALA A 150 -1.95 -6.14 12.81
C ALA A 150 -0.92 -7.11 12.25
N VAL A 151 0.12 -7.34 13.06
CA VAL A 151 1.08 -8.42 12.89
C VAL A 151 0.81 -9.44 13.99
N VAL A 152 0.55 -10.66 13.56
CA VAL A 152 0.36 -11.82 14.45
C VAL A 152 1.53 -12.76 14.25
N GLU A 153 2.16 -13.14 15.34
CA GLU A 153 3.13 -14.20 15.41
C GLU A 153 2.46 -15.47 15.88
N VAL A 154 2.73 -16.56 15.18
CA VAL A 154 2.28 -17.90 15.56
C VAL A 154 3.48 -18.81 15.65
N LEU A 155 3.63 -19.47 16.80
CA LEU A 155 4.59 -20.55 17.01
C LEU A 155 3.86 -21.88 16.80
N HIS A 156 4.40 -22.74 15.96
CA HIS A 156 3.77 -24.03 15.64
C HIS A 156 4.80 -25.11 15.27
N THR A 157 4.36 -26.36 15.23
CA THR A 157 5.20 -27.53 14.93
C THR A 157 5.11 -28.01 13.48
N GLY A 158 4.46 -27.26 12.59
CA GLY A 158 4.18 -27.69 11.22
C GLY A 158 5.43 -27.78 10.34
N LYS A 159 5.39 -28.67 9.33
CA LYS A 159 6.40 -28.70 8.27
C LYS A 159 6.27 -27.49 7.34
N GLU A 160 5.05 -27.19 6.91
CA GLU A 160 4.77 -26.00 6.13
C GLU A 160 4.96 -24.74 6.96
N ARG A 161 5.50 -23.69 6.35
CA ARG A 161 5.84 -22.43 7.04
C ARG A 161 4.75 -21.36 6.88
N GLU A 162 3.87 -21.57 5.91
CA GLU A 162 2.81 -20.63 5.56
C GLU A 162 1.50 -21.06 6.21
N ALA A 163 0.70 -20.07 6.60
CA ALA A 163 -0.67 -20.27 7.03
C ALA A 163 -1.61 -19.78 5.92
N ALA A 164 -2.71 -20.50 5.71
CA ALA A 164 -3.82 -19.99 4.91
C ALA A 164 -4.65 -19.04 5.77
N PHE A 165 -4.89 -17.82 5.30
CA PHE A 165 -5.86 -16.93 5.96
C PHE A 165 -7.25 -17.20 5.37
N LEU A 166 -8.13 -17.76 6.19
CA LEU A 166 -9.49 -18.14 5.84
C LEU A 166 -10.52 -17.32 6.61
N GLY A 167 -11.77 -17.38 6.16
CA GLY A 167 -12.92 -16.73 6.75
C GLY A 167 -13.63 -15.78 5.80
N THR A 168 -14.86 -15.41 6.15
CA THR A 168 -15.74 -14.60 5.31
C THR A 168 -16.12 -13.30 6.00
N ILE A 169 -16.00 -12.18 5.27
CA ILE A 169 -16.40 -10.84 5.73
C ILE A 169 -17.52 -10.32 4.81
N LYS A 170 -18.64 -9.88 5.39
CA LYS A 170 -19.76 -9.26 4.65
C LYS A 170 -19.26 -8.05 3.87
N GLY A 171 -19.68 -7.93 2.62
CA GLY A 171 -19.26 -6.82 1.75
C GLY A 171 -17.88 -6.99 1.10
N PHE A 172 -17.26 -8.18 1.22
CA PHE A 172 -15.99 -8.54 0.56
C PHE A 172 -16.20 -9.67 -0.46
N PRO A 173 -16.80 -9.41 -1.64
CA PRO A 173 -17.17 -10.45 -2.61
C PRO A 173 -15.98 -11.20 -3.21
N LYS A 174 -14.77 -10.63 -3.13
CA LYS A 174 -13.52 -11.26 -3.59
C LYS A 174 -12.75 -11.97 -2.47
N GLY A 175 -13.29 -11.99 -1.26
CA GLY A 175 -12.67 -12.59 -0.09
C GLY A 175 -11.39 -11.87 0.36
N LEU A 176 -10.52 -12.64 1.00
CA LEU A 176 -9.23 -12.19 1.53
C LEU A 176 -8.16 -12.24 0.43
N HIS A 177 -7.43 -11.14 0.25
CA HIS A 177 -6.39 -11.04 -0.77
C HIS A 177 -5.03 -11.43 -0.22
N ASP A 178 -4.54 -12.60 -0.64
CA ASP A 178 -3.15 -12.97 -0.44
C ASP A 178 -2.24 -12.13 -1.35
N LEU A 179 -1.31 -11.38 -0.77
CA LEU A 179 -0.30 -10.62 -1.49
C LEU A 179 1.05 -11.35 -1.57
N GLY A 180 1.04 -12.64 -1.24
CA GLY A 180 2.17 -13.55 -1.26
C GLY A 180 3.07 -13.43 -0.04
N ARG A 181 4.25 -14.04 -0.18
CA ARG A 181 5.27 -14.06 0.88
C ARG A 181 5.71 -12.65 1.24
N LEU A 182 5.88 -12.42 2.54
CA LEU A 182 6.63 -11.29 3.07
C LEU A 182 8.12 -11.49 2.65
N THR A 183 8.44 -11.09 1.43
CA THR A 183 9.79 -11.19 0.86
C THR A 183 10.65 -10.10 1.47
N TRP A 184 11.42 -10.45 2.51
CA TRP A 184 12.24 -9.52 3.28
C TRP A 184 13.59 -9.14 2.65
N GLN A 185 13.91 -9.65 1.47
CA GLN A 185 15.10 -9.27 0.71
C GLN A 185 14.64 -9.19 -0.74
N LEU A 186 14.52 -8.03 -1.40
CA LEU A 186 15.57 -7.10 -1.81
C LEU A 186 14.92 -5.78 -2.26
N ARG A 187 14.84 -4.77 -1.39
CA ARG A 187 14.64 -3.38 -1.89
C ARG A 187 15.43 -2.29 -1.17
N SER A 188 16.27 -2.65 -0.19
CA SER A 188 17.05 -1.66 0.59
C SER A 188 18.55 -1.62 0.30
N ARG A 189 19.12 -2.50 -0.56
CA ARG A 189 20.56 -2.46 -0.88
C ARG A 189 20.99 -2.29 -2.34
N ALA A 190 20.12 -2.53 -3.34
CA ALA A 190 20.59 -2.56 -4.73
C ALA A 190 20.53 -1.23 -5.51
N LEU A 191 19.89 -0.17 -5.01
CA LEU A 191 19.84 1.12 -5.74
C LEU A 191 19.96 2.32 -4.79
N ARG A 192 20.92 2.29 -3.86
CA ARG A 192 21.49 3.52 -3.28
C ARG A 192 22.50 4.13 -4.26
N SER A 193 22.14 4.23 -5.53
CA SER A 193 22.91 5.00 -6.49
C SER A 193 22.60 6.47 -6.24
N ARG A 194 23.61 7.24 -5.83
CA ARG A 194 23.59 8.71 -5.76
C ARG A 194 23.53 9.35 -7.16
N SER A 195 22.80 8.74 -8.09
CA SER A 195 22.63 9.20 -9.46
C SER A 195 21.28 9.89 -9.61
N ALA A 196 21.22 10.92 -10.46
CA ALA A 196 19.99 11.62 -10.84
C ALA A 196 18.88 10.66 -11.34
N LEU A 197 19.24 9.47 -11.82
CA LEU A 197 18.31 8.41 -12.22
C LEU A 197 17.43 7.90 -11.06
N SER A 198 17.88 7.99 -9.80
CA SER A 198 17.08 7.61 -8.63
C SER A 198 15.81 8.47 -8.46
N ILE A 199 15.80 9.68 -9.01
CA ILE A 199 14.63 10.57 -9.02
C ILE A 199 13.56 10.04 -9.99
N ILE A 200 13.97 9.40 -11.09
CA ILE A 200 13.08 8.79 -12.10
C ILE A 200 12.54 7.44 -11.60
N LEU A 201 13.36 6.65 -10.90
CA LEU A 201 12.96 5.34 -10.40
C LEU A 201 12.06 5.39 -9.15
N GLU A 202 12.10 6.47 -8.36
CA GLU A 202 11.19 6.65 -7.23
C GLU A 202 9.93 7.43 -7.62
N PRO A 203 8.72 6.83 -7.61
CA PRO A 203 7.51 7.48 -8.10
C PRO A 203 7.19 8.80 -7.38
N ARG A 204 7.54 8.91 -6.09
CA ARG A 204 7.33 10.13 -5.31
C ARG A 204 8.28 11.26 -5.73
N LYS A 205 9.55 10.96 -6.01
CA LYS A 205 10.53 11.96 -6.46
C LYS A 205 10.21 12.42 -7.88
N PHE A 206 9.81 11.48 -8.75
CA PHE A 206 9.39 11.79 -10.12
C PHE A 206 8.14 12.68 -10.16
N GLY A 207 7.11 12.37 -9.36
CA GLY A 207 5.91 13.21 -9.27
C GLY A 207 6.21 14.62 -8.75
N LEU A 208 7.11 14.75 -7.76
CA LEU A 208 7.53 16.04 -7.22
C LEU A 208 8.36 16.85 -8.23
N LEU A 209 9.22 16.17 -9.00
CA LEU A 209 9.97 16.77 -10.10
C LEU A 209 9.03 17.31 -11.18
N MET A 210 8.06 16.52 -11.65
CA MET A 210 7.06 16.95 -12.63
C MET A 210 6.27 18.16 -12.14
N ALA A 211 5.85 18.15 -10.87
CA ALA A 211 5.17 19.30 -10.28
C ALA A 211 6.06 20.55 -10.21
N GLY A 212 7.33 20.39 -9.82
CA GLY A 212 8.31 21.46 -9.77
C GLY A 212 8.64 22.05 -11.15
N VAL A 213 8.77 21.22 -12.17
CA VAL A 213 8.97 21.65 -13.56
C VAL A 213 7.75 22.42 -14.05
N GLY A 214 6.53 21.94 -13.76
CA GLY A 214 5.30 22.67 -14.08
C GLY A 214 5.24 24.06 -13.44
N LEU A 215 5.59 24.18 -12.16
CA LEU A 215 5.69 25.46 -11.47
C LEU A 215 6.75 26.39 -12.09
N GLY A 216 7.92 25.85 -12.47
CA GLY A 216 8.97 26.62 -13.14
C GLY A 216 8.52 27.19 -14.49
N ILE A 217 7.85 26.37 -15.31
CA ILE A 217 7.27 26.80 -16.59
C ILE A 217 6.21 27.89 -16.36
N ALA A 218 5.34 27.71 -15.36
CA ALA A 218 4.33 28.71 -15.04
C ALA A 218 4.95 30.04 -14.58
N ALA A 219 6.00 29.99 -13.75
CA ALA A 219 6.72 31.17 -13.31
C ALA A 219 7.41 31.91 -14.47
N LEU A 220 7.99 31.17 -15.43
CA LEU A 220 8.54 31.77 -16.65
C LEU A 220 7.47 32.50 -17.46
N GLY A 221 6.26 31.94 -17.58
CA GLY A 221 5.15 32.61 -18.26
C GLY A 221 4.67 33.89 -17.56
N ILE A 222 4.82 34.01 -16.24
CA ILE A 222 4.39 35.19 -15.46
C ILE A 222 5.47 36.28 -15.44
N PHE A 223 6.73 35.90 -15.23
CA PHE A 223 7.81 36.85 -14.93
C PHE A 223 8.75 37.15 -16.10
N ALA A 224 8.77 36.33 -17.15
CA ALA A 224 9.67 36.58 -18.28
C ALA A 224 9.03 37.53 -19.30
N PRO A 225 9.80 38.47 -19.86
CA PRO A 225 9.31 39.35 -20.91
C PRO A 225 8.99 38.56 -22.19
N PRO A 226 7.88 38.86 -22.89
CA PRO A 226 7.39 38.07 -24.03
C PRO A 226 8.44 37.83 -25.13
N ARG A 227 9.27 38.84 -25.42
CA ARG A 227 10.34 38.77 -26.44
C ARG A 227 11.36 37.66 -26.15
N ARG A 228 11.74 37.49 -24.87
CA ARG A 228 12.68 36.43 -24.48
C ARG A 228 12.03 35.04 -24.54
N LEU A 229 10.73 34.95 -24.33
CA LEU A 229 10.01 33.68 -24.39
C LEU A 229 9.90 33.18 -25.84
N GLU A 230 9.68 34.08 -26.79
CA GLU A 230 9.66 33.77 -28.23
C GLU A 230 11.04 33.32 -28.76
N GLU A 231 12.13 33.94 -28.28
CA GLU A 231 13.50 33.56 -28.65
C GLU A 231 13.91 32.19 -28.09
N MET A 232 13.40 31.80 -26.92
CA MET A 232 13.77 30.55 -26.24
C MET A 232 12.93 29.33 -26.66
N SER A 233 11.78 29.54 -27.31
CA SER A 233 10.83 28.48 -27.62
C SER A 233 10.97 27.95 -29.04
N ALA A 234 11.16 26.64 -29.19
CA ALA A 234 11.07 25.98 -30.51
C ALA A 234 9.63 25.83 -31.04
N ILE A 235 8.64 26.14 -30.20
CA ILE A 235 7.20 26.03 -30.49
C ILE A 235 6.63 27.45 -30.54
N PRO A 236 5.78 27.81 -31.52
CA PRO A 236 5.19 29.15 -31.59
C PRO A 236 4.36 29.44 -30.33
N VAL A 237 4.92 30.25 -29.42
CA VAL A 237 4.24 30.65 -28.19
C VAL A 237 3.29 31.80 -28.50
N ARG A 238 1.99 31.55 -28.31
CA ARG A 238 0.93 32.53 -28.55
C ARG A 238 0.74 33.52 -27.38
N GLY A 239 1.83 33.82 -26.67
CA GLY A 239 1.86 34.73 -25.52
C GLY A 239 2.03 34.07 -24.15
N PRO A 240 2.24 34.88 -23.10
CA PRO A 240 2.59 34.43 -21.75
C PRO A 240 1.52 33.53 -21.11
N VAL A 241 0.24 33.80 -21.38
CA VAL A 241 -0.90 33.02 -20.84
C VAL A 241 -0.85 31.55 -21.27
N PHE A 242 -0.39 31.27 -22.49
CA PHE A 242 -0.27 29.91 -23.00
C PHE A 242 0.82 29.12 -22.25
N ILE A 243 1.93 29.76 -21.91
CA ILE A 243 3.04 29.15 -21.16
C ILE A 243 2.60 28.83 -19.73
N VAL A 244 1.90 29.77 -19.09
CA VAL A 244 1.33 29.57 -17.76
C VAL A 244 0.37 28.37 -17.74
N ALA A 245 -0.47 28.23 -18.76
CA ALA A 245 -1.39 27.11 -18.87
C ALA A 245 -0.68 25.75 -19.03
N ILE A 246 0.37 25.68 -19.86
CA ILE A 246 1.20 24.47 -19.99
C ILE A 246 1.84 24.11 -18.65
N GLY A 247 2.44 25.09 -17.96
CA GLY A 247 3.02 24.89 -16.63
C GLY A 247 1.99 24.36 -15.62
N GLY A 248 0.77 24.90 -15.64
CA GLY A 248 -0.36 24.43 -14.83
C GLY A 248 -0.75 22.97 -15.10
N ILE A 249 -0.76 22.53 -16.37
CA ILE A 249 -1.04 21.14 -16.73
C ILE A 249 0.05 20.19 -16.19
N TYR A 250 1.32 20.53 -16.38
CA TYR A 250 2.44 19.72 -15.84
C TYR A 250 2.39 19.64 -14.31
N PHE A 251 2.02 20.74 -13.66
CA PHE A 251 1.81 20.75 -12.21
C PHE A 251 0.68 19.81 -11.78
N LEU A 252 -0.48 19.90 -12.43
CA LEU A 252 -1.64 19.03 -12.13
C LEU A 252 -1.34 17.55 -12.40
N LEU A 253 -0.64 17.23 -13.49
CA LEU A 253 -0.23 15.86 -13.80
C LEU A 253 0.79 15.33 -12.79
N GLY A 254 1.78 16.14 -12.39
CA GLY A 254 2.73 15.78 -11.33
C GLY A 254 2.03 15.52 -10.00
N PHE A 255 1.07 16.37 -9.63
CA PHE A 255 0.26 16.21 -8.44
C PHE A 255 -0.65 14.96 -8.50
N ALA A 256 -1.31 14.71 -9.63
CA ALA A 256 -2.10 13.51 -9.86
C ALA A 256 -1.23 12.25 -9.74
N PHE A 257 -0.02 12.27 -10.30
CA PHE A 257 0.91 11.15 -10.20
C PHE A 257 1.35 10.88 -8.76
N LEU A 258 1.67 11.93 -7.99
CA LEU A 258 1.94 11.83 -6.55
C LEU A 258 0.77 11.22 -5.78
N PHE A 259 -0.45 11.62 -6.13
CA PHE A 259 -1.67 11.13 -5.52
C PHE A 259 -1.89 9.64 -5.83
N LEU A 260 -1.77 9.24 -7.10
CA LEU A 260 -1.97 7.86 -7.57
C LEU A 260 -0.89 6.89 -7.06
N THR A 261 0.32 7.39 -6.80
CA THR A 261 1.46 6.58 -6.35
C THR A 261 1.66 6.60 -4.84
N ARG A 262 0.75 7.24 -4.07
CA ARG A 262 0.79 7.26 -2.62
C ARG A 262 0.74 5.82 -2.10
N ARG A 263 1.77 5.45 -1.30
CA ARG A 263 2.05 4.08 -0.85
C ARG A 263 0.79 3.42 -0.25
N ARG A 264 0.53 2.17 -0.66
CA ARG A 264 -0.57 1.30 -0.16
C ARG A 264 -0.20 0.46 1.08
N TYR A 265 1.05 0.51 1.52
CA TYR A 265 1.50 -0.23 2.71
C TYR A 265 1.42 0.68 3.96
N PRO A 266 0.69 0.28 5.02
CA PRO A 266 0.58 1.06 6.24
C PRO A 266 1.93 1.13 6.96
N LYS A 267 2.45 2.35 7.16
CA LYS A 267 3.65 2.55 7.99
C LYS A 267 3.41 2.21 9.47
N ALA A 268 2.16 2.29 9.93
CA ALA A 268 1.78 2.08 11.33
C ALA A 268 2.03 0.64 11.82
N ILE A 269 2.03 -0.35 10.91
CA ILE A 269 2.16 -1.78 11.23
C ILE A 269 3.60 -2.27 11.00
N HIS A 270 4.51 -1.36 10.66
CA HIS A 270 5.92 -1.71 10.44
C HIS A 270 6.62 -2.01 11.78
N ILE A 271 7.27 -3.16 11.90
CA ILE A 271 8.08 -3.56 13.07
C ILE A 271 9.55 -3.49 12.64
N ASP A 272 10.43 -2.95 13.48
CA ASP A 272 11.87 -2.79 13.15
C ASP A 272 12.61 -4.13 13.04
N GLU A 273 12.12 -5.19 13.69
CA GLU A 273 12.58 -6.58 13.50
C GLU A 273 12.32 -7.14 12.09
N LEU A 274 11.68 -6.34 11.24
CA LEU A 274 11.43 -6.68 9.86
C LEU A 274 12.49 -6.11 8.90
N ASP A 275 13.39 -5.21 9.31
CA ASP A 275 14.49 -4.71 8.44
C ASP A 275 15.77 -5.58 8.52
#